data_AF-A0A9P7FTU5-F1
#
_entry.id   AF-A0A9P7FTU5-F1
#
_cell.length_a   1.000
_cell.length_b   1.000
_cell.length_c   1.000
_cell.angle_alpha   90.00
_cell.angle_beta   90.00
_cell.angle_gamma   90.00
#
_symmetry.space_group_name_H-M   'P 1'
#
loop_
_entity.id
_entity.type
_entity.pdbx_description
1 polymer ?
#
loop_
_entity_poly.entity_id
_entity_poly.type
_entity_poly.pdbx_seq_one_letter_code
_entity_poly.pdbx_strand_id
1 'polypeptide(L)'
;MAPVATPQQSAPAEVGLKASEGKVFNPFYSPSIGDDGDNTYQYSQFKPSFPNLLWEPLVELEVTERGLSADPSKKSLFDAAQKVNHLTPAIGTEIVGLDLRQLSESQKDEL
;
A
#
# COMPACT_ATOMS: atom_id res chain seq x y z
N MET A 1 5.14 -3.40 13.41
CA MET A 1 6.20 -3.32 12.38
C MET A 1 5.56 -3.71 11.05
N ALA A 2 5.82 -3.02 9.95
CA ALA A 2 5.28 -3.41 8.65
C ALA A 2 5.99 -4.68 8.15
N PRO A 3 5.29 -5.63 7.49
CA PRO A 3 5.92 -6.84 6.97
C PRO A 3 6.91 -6.49 5.86
N VAL A 4 8.09 -7.11 5.88
CA VAL A 4 9.15 -6.91 4.88
C VAL A 4 9.16 -8.11 3.95
N ALA A 5 9.07 -7.86 2.63
CA ALA A 5 9.14 -8.92 1.64
C ALA A 5 10.54 -9.54 1.58
N THR A 6 10.62 -10.86 1.58
CA THR A 6 11.89 -11.58 1.40
C THR A 6 11.99 -12.06 -0.05
N PRO A 7 13.10 -11.80 -0.76
CA PRO A 7 13.29 -12.29 -2.12
C PRO A 7 13.47 -13.81 -2.10
N GLN A 8 12.61 -14.53 -2.82
CA GLN A 8 12.80 -15.97 -3.04
C GLN A 8 13.87 -16.15 -4.13
N GLN A 9 15.00 -16.74 -3.77
CA GLN A 9 16.07 -17.06 -4.73
C GLN A 9 15.63 -18.26 -5.58
N SER A 10 14.89 -17.99 -6.66
CA SER A 10 14.60 -18.99 -7.69
C SER A 10 15.80 -19.13 -8.61
N ALA A 11 16.32 -20.36 -8.73
CA ALA A 11 17.22 -20.73 -9.81
C ALA A 11 16.54 -20.39 -11.16
N PRO A 12 17.31 -19.91 -12.16
CA PRO A 12 16.72 -19.56 -13.45
C PRO A 12 16.01 -20.80 -14.01
N ALA A 13 14.71 -20.67 -14.30
CA ALA A 13 14.04 -21.65 -15.12
C ALA A 13 14.68 -21.58 -16.50
N GLU A 14 15.54 -22.55 -16.83
CA GLU A 14 16.06 -22.72 -18.18
C GLU A 14 14.92 -23.14 -19.11
N VAL A 15 14.07 -22.19 -19.50
CA VAL A 15 13.15 -22.38 -20.62
C VAL A 15 13.96 -22.14 -21.88
N GLY A 16 14.72 -23.16 -22.29
CA GLY A 16 15.46 -23.16 -23.54
C GLY A 16 14.52 -23.11 -24.74
N LEU A 17 14.09 -21.92 -25.14
CA LEU A 17 13.49 -21.64 -26.45
C LEU A 17 14.59 -21.41 -27.49
N LYS A 18 15.59 -22.29 -27.56
CA LYS A 18 16.48 -22.33 -28.73
C LYS A 18 15.66 -22.94 -29.86
N ALA A 19 15.20 -22.09 -30.78
CA ALA A 19 14.48 -22.50 -31.98
C ALA A 19 15.27 -23.63 -32.68
N SER A 20 14.65 -24.80 -32.78
CA SER A 20 15.09 -25.84 -33.70
C SER A 20 15.00 -25.29 -35.11
N GLU A 21 16.02 -25.56 -35.91
CA GLU A 21 16.13 -25.18 -37.30
C GLU A 21 14.95 -25.75 -38.11
N GLY A 22 13.90 -24.96 -38.27
CA GLY A 22 12.68 -25.35 -38.97
C GLY A 22 11.69 -24.21 -39.00
N LYS A 23 11.83 -23.33 -40.00
CA LYS A 23 11.00 -22.13 -40.16
C LYS A 23 9.54 -22.51 -40.46
N VAL A 24 8.73 -22.71 -39.41
CA VAL A 24 7.27 -22.63 -39.54
C VAL A 24 6.93 -21.15 -39.63
N PHE A 25 6.91 -20.63 -40.87
CA PHE A 25 6.49 -19.26 -41.17
C PHE A 25 4.98 -19.16 -41.02
N ASN A 26 4.51 -18.88 -39.80
CA ASN A 26 3.14 -18.43 -39.60
C ASN A 26 3.14 -16.89 -39.61
N PRO A 27 2.55 -16.23 -40.62
CA PRO A 27 2.59 -14.77 -40.76
C PRO A 27 1.82 -14.03 -39.64
N PHE A 28 1.06 -14.74 -38.82
CA PHE A 28 0.34 -14.20 -37.67
C PHE A 28 1.00 -14.53 -36.31
N TYR A 29 2.16 -15.20 -36.30
CA TYR A 29 2.85 -15.52 -35.05
C TYR A 29 3.63 -14.29 -34.57
N SER A 30 3.04 -13.57 -33.62
CA SER A 30 3.79 -12.70 -32.73
C SER A 30 4.43 -13.57 -31.64
N PRO A 31 5.77 -13.56 -31.48
CA PRO A 31 6.39 -14.22 -30.33
C PRO A 31 5.80 -13.66 -29.04
N SER A 32 5.66 -14.53 -28.03
CA SER A 32 5.20 -14.13 -26.70
C SER A 32 6.10 -13.03 -26.15
N ILE A 33 5.52 -11.96 -25.61
CA ILE A 33 6.25 -10.82 -25.04
C ILE A 33 7.01 -11.16 -23.73
N GLY A 34 7.02 -12.44 -23.34
CA GLY A 34 7.71 -12.93 -22.15
C GLY A 34 9.23 -12.91 -22.32
N ASP A 35 9.93 -12.93 -21.20
CA ASP A 35 11.40 -12.96 -21.18
C ASP A 35 11.92 -14.24 -21.85
N ASP A 36 12.66 -14.07 -22.94
CA ASP A 36 13.28 -15.12 -23.74
C ASP A 36 14.58 -15.64 -23.11
N GLY A 37 14.94 -15.14 -21.92
CA GLY A 37 16.17 -15.48 -21.21
C GLY A 37 17.43 -14.97 -21.91
N ASP A 38 17.29 -14.17 -22.98
CA ASP A 38 18.42 -13.64 -23.71
C ASP A 38 19.03 -12.44 -22.97
N ASN A 39 20.22 -12.65 -22.44
CA ASN A 39 21.00 -11.65 -21.72
C ASN A 39 22.08 -11.00 -22.61
N THR A 40 22.15 -11.34 -23.90
CA THR A 40 23.21 -10.87 -24.81
C THR A 40 22.99 -9.45 -25.34
N TYR A 41 21.77 -8.91 -25.23
CA TYR A 41 21.45 -7.54 -25.63
C TYR A 41 22.11 -6.51 -24.71
N GLN A 42 22.73 -5.47 -25.28
CA GLN A 42 23.47 -4.42 -24.56
C GLN A 42 22.66 -3.73 -23.44
N TYR A 43 21.33 -3.70 -23.56
CA TYR A 43 20.42 -3.05 -22.61
C TYR A 43 19.55 -4.07 -21.84
N SER A 44 19.98 -5.33 -21.73
CA SER A 44 19.25 -6.40 -21.03
C SER A 44 18.88 -6.03 -19.58
N GLN A 45 19.69 -5.21 -18.92
CA GLN A 45 19.44 -4.67 -17.57
C GLN A 45 18.16 -3.82 -17.42
N PHE A 46 17.58 -3.32 -18.52
CA PHE A 46 16.33 -2.54 -18.49
C PHE A 46 15.08 -3.39 -18.79
N LYS A 47 15.24 -4.71 -18.96
CA LYS A 47 14.11 -5.62 -19.07
C LYS A 47 13.29 -5.58 -17.78
N PRO A 48 11.94 -5.66 -17.84
CA PRO A 48 11.11 -5.79 -16.65
C PRO A 48 11.51 -7.03 -15.84
N SER A 49 11.90 -6.84 -14.59
CA SER A 49 12.14 -7.92 -13.64
C SER A 49 10.93 -8.08 -12.72
N PHE A 50 10.41 -9.30 -12.59
CA PHE A 50 9.36 -9.63 -11.65
C PHE A 50 9.95 -10.49 -10.52
N PRO A 51 10.48 -9.87 -9.44
CA PRO A 51 11.05 -10.63 -8.34
C PRO A 51 9.95 -11.49 -7.71
N ASN A 52 10.27 -12.75 -7.43
CA ASN A 52 9.39 -13.61 -6.67
C ASN A 52 9.49 -13.22 -5.18
N LEU A 53 8.52 -12.44 -4.72
CA LEU A 53 8.46 -11.91 -3.36
C LEU A 53 7.57 -12.78 -2.48
N LEU A 54 8.10 -13.20 -1.34
CA LEU A 54 7.32 -13.85 -0.29
C LEU A 54 7.08 -12.87 0.85
N TRP A 55 5.81 -12.69 1.19
CA TRP A 55 5.39 -11.98 2.39
C TRP A 55 5.21 -12.97 3.54
N GLU A 56 5.42 -12.49 4.76
CA GLU A 56 5.07 -13.25 5.96
C GLU A 56 3.57 -13.56 5.96
N PRO A 57 3.16 -14.73 6.49
CA PRO A 57 1.75 -15.06 6.65
C PRO A 57 0.99 -14.00 7.43
N LEU A 58 -0.30 -13.83 7.13
CA LEU A 58 -1.16 -12.89 7.85
C LEU A 58 -1.28 -13.31 9.32
N VAL A 59 -1.06 -12.36 10.21
CA VAL A 59 -1.23 -12.52 11.67
C VAL A 59 -2.35 -11.60 12.13
N GLU A 60 -3.07 -12.02 13.16
CA GLU A 60 -4.05 -11.16 13.83
C GLU A 60 -3.34 -9.97 14.47
N LEU A 61 -3.74 -8.76 14.09
CA LEU A 61 -3.27 -7.53 14.69
C LEU A 61 -4.32 -7.04 15.67
N GLU A 62 -3.96 -6.93 16.94
CA GLU A 62 -4.81 -6.27 17.91
C GLU A 62 -4.91 -4.78 17.56
N VAL A 63 -6.10 -4.34 17.15
CA VAL A 63 -6.39 -2.94 16.82
C VAL A 63 -7.24 -2.35 17.93
N THR A 64 -6.68 -1.35 18.61
CA THR A 64 -7.43 -0.55 19.59
C THR A 64 -7.85 0.76 18.94
N GLU A 65 -9.16 1.01 18.91
CA GLU A 65 -9.73 2.25 18.38
C GLU A 65 -9.34 3.45 19.25
N ARG A 66 -8.77 4.49 18.63
CA ARG A 66 -8.34 5.71 19.35
C ARG A 66 -9.50 6.45 20.00
N GLY A 67 -10.68 6.43 19.37
CA GLY A 67 -11.89 7.04 19.91
C GLY A 67 -12.37 6.44 21.24
N LEU A 68 -11.90 5.24 21.63
CA LEU A 68 -12.19 4.68 22.96
C LEU A 68 -11.49 5.43 24.09
N SER A 69 -10.43 6.18 23.78
CA SER A 69 -9.69 7.00 24.74
C SER A 69 -10.31 8.40 24.93
N ALA A 70 -11.33 8.74 24.13
CA ALA A 70 -11.98 10.05 24.17
C ALA A 70 -12.78 10.26 25.46
N ASP A 71 -12.71 11.47 26.02
CA ASP A 71 -13.71 11.90 27.02
C ASP A 71 -15.08 12.03 26.31
N PRO A 72 -16.15 11.36 26.81
CA PRO A 72 -17.49 11.49 26.23
C PRO A 72 -18.00 12.93 26.14
N SER A 73 -17.51 13.81 27.02
CA SER A 73 -17.87 15.23 27.05
C SER A 73 -16.94 16.13 26.21
N LYS A 74 -15.88 15.57 25.62
CA LYS A 74 -14.95 16.25 24.68
C LYS A 74 -14.41 17.60 25.20
N LYS A 75 -14.08 17.65 26.50
CA LYS A 75 -13.68 18.87 27.20
C LYS A 75 -12.43 19.49 26.59
N SER A 76 -11.39 18.69 26.34
CA SER A 76 -10.10 19.18 25.83
C SER A 76 -10.23 19.82 24.44
N LEU A 77 -11.13 19.27 23.63
CA LEU A 77 -11.41 19.74 22.28
C LEU A 77 -12.28 21.00 22.29
N PHE A 78 -13.36 21.01 23.09
CA PHE A 78 -14.29 22.13 23.14
C PHE A 78 -13.72 23.36 23.86
N ASP A 79 -12.88 23.18 24.88
CA ASP A 79 -12.23 24.29 25.60
C ASP A 79 -11.20 25.02 24.72
N ALA A 80 -10.61 24.33 23.74
CA ALA A 80 -9.65 24.91 22.81
C ALA A 80 -10.31 25.57 21.59
N ALA A 81 -11.59 25.32 21.36
CA ALA A 81 -12.33 25.90 20.25
C ALA A 81 -12.74 27.35 20.55
N GLN A 82 -12.75 28.20 19.52
CA GLN A 82 -13.30 29.55 19.65
C GLN A 82 -14.83 29.52 19.68
N LYS A 83 -15.45 28.60 18.93
CA LYS A 83 -16.90 28.44 18.88
C LYS A 83 -17.26 26.99 18.58
N VAL A 84 -18.29 26.50 19.26
CA VAL A 84 -18.90 25.20 19.02
C VAL A 84 -20.37 25.43 18.64
N ASN A 85 -20.79 24.90 17.49
CA ASN A 85 -22.12 25.09 16.93
C ASN A 85 -22.78 23.73 16.67
N HIS A 86 -23.82 23.40 17.42
CA HIS A 86 -24.59 22.18 17.20
C HIS A 86 -25.63 22.41 16.11
N LEU A 87 -25.47 21.74 14.97
CA LEU A 87 -26.29 21.94 13.79
C LEU A 87 -27.65 21.27 13.92
N THR A 88 -27.71 20.06 14.50
CA THR A 88 -28.97 19.38 14.80
C THR A 88 -28.93 18.76 16.20
N PRO A 89 -30.09 18.47 16.82
CA PRO A 89 -30.13 17.83 18.14
C PRO A 89 -29.53 16.43 18.18
N ALA A 90 -29.50 15.73 17.04
CA ALA A 90 -29.05 14.34 16.96
C ALA A 90 -27.60 14.23 16.49
N ILE A 91 -27.21 14.97 15.45
CA ILE A 91 -25.88 14.91 14.84
C ILE A 91 -25.42 16.25 14.26
N GLY A 92 -24.11 16.39 14.10
CA GLY A 92 -23.50 17.56 13.47
C GLY A 92 -23.12 18.62 14.49
N THR A 93 -21.82 18.71 14.76
CA THR A 93 -21.19 19.76 15.55
C THR A 93 -20.11 20.41 14.69
N GLU A 94 -20.23 21.71 14.48
CA GLU A 94 -19.23 22.52 13.81
C GLU A 94 -18.33 23.18 14.87
N ILE A 95 -17.02 23.03 14.71
CA ILE A 95 -16.00 23.58 15.61
C ILE A 95 -15.20 24.62 14.83
N VAL A 96 -15.15 25.85 15.33
CA VAL A 96 -14.48 26.99 14.68
C VAL A 96 -13.32 27.47 15.56
N GLY A 97 -12.22 27.84 14.91
CA GLY A 97 -11.04 28.42 15.58
C GLY A 97 -10.03 27.41 16.10
N LEU A 98 -10.07 26.16 15.62
CA LEU A 98 -9.14 25.08 15.99
C LEU A 98 -8.10 24.82 14.88
N ASP A 99 -6.81 24.76 15.21
CA ASP A 99 -5.74 24.37 14.27
C ASP A 99 -5.48 22.86 14.34
N LEU A 100 -5.92 22.12 13.31
CA LEU A 100 -5.79 20.66 13.24
C LEU A 100 -4.33 20.17 13.21
N ARG A 101 -3.36 21.04 12.89
CA ARG A 101 -1.94 20.67 12.85
C ARG A 101 -1.30 20.65 14.23
N GLN A 102 -1.89 21.36 15.21
CA GLN A 102 -1.32 21.60 16.53
C GLN A 102 -2.17 21.00 17.66
N LEU A 103 -2.91 19.93 17.38
CA LEU A 103 -3.72 19.24 18.39
C LEU A 103 -2.84 18.48 19.38
N SER A 104 -3.20 18.55 20.66
CA SER A 104 -2.66 17.63 21.68
C SER A 104 -3.14 16.20 21.42
N GLU A 105 -2.48 15.21 22.02
CA GLU A 105 -2.93 13.82 21.91
C GLU A 105 -4.36 13.62 22.44
N SER A 106 -4.72 14.28 23.55
CA SER A 106 -6.09 14.23 24.08
C SER A 106 -7.13 14.84 23.13
N GLN A 107 -6.78 15.95 22.45
CA GLN A 107 -7.67 16.56 21.46
C GLN A 107 -7.83 15.68 20.21
N LYS A 108 -6.78 14.96 19.81
CA LYS A 108 -6.86 14.00 18.70
C LYS A 108 -7.72 12.80 19.06
N ASP A 109 -7.68 12.33 20.30
CA ASP A 109 -8.55 11.25 20.74
C ASP A 109 -10.02 11.70 20.80
N GLU A 110 -10.27 12.96 21.12
CA GLU A 110 -11.62 13.53 21.21
C GLU A 110 -12.24 13.96 19.87
N LEU A 111 -11.45 14.13 18.81
CA LEU A 111 -11.90 14.56 17.46
C LEU A 111 -12.41 13.37 16.62
#